data_AF-A0A963RMJ6-F1
#
_entry.id   AF-A0A963RMJ6-F1
#
_cell.length_a   1.000
_cell.length_b   1.000
_cell.length_c   1.000
_cell.angle_alpha   90.00
_cell.angle_beta   90.00
_cell.angle_gamma   90.00
#
_symmetry.space_group_name_H-M   'P 1'
#
loop_
_entity.id
_entity.type
_entity.pdbx_description
1 polymer ?
#
loop_
_entity_poly.entity_id
_entity_poly.type
_entity_poly.pdbx_seq_one_letter_code
_entity_poly.pdbx_strand_id
1 'polypeptide(L)'
;ILMVISDGAPVDDSTLSVNSAGYLEAHLRKVIEWIEKVSPVQLVAIGIGHDVTRYYKRAVTIMDVEQLGGTIIEQLADLFEVE
;
A
#
# COMPACT_ATOMS: atom_id res chain seq x y z
N ILE A 1 1.88 10.51 8.40
CA ILE A 1 1.00 9.53 7.71
C ILE A 1 1.51 9.36 6.28
N LEU A 2 1.60 8.12 5.79
CA LEU A 2 1.83 7.79 4.39
C LEU A 2 0.64 6.95 3.91
N MET A 3 -0.09 7.47 2.92
CA MET A 3 -1.20 6.77 2.28
C MET A 3 -0.79 6.36 0.87
N VAL A 4 -0.89 5.07 0.57
CA VAL A 4 -0.58 4.49 -0.73
C VAL A 4 -1.88 4.24 -1.48
N ILE A 5 -1.97 4.66 -2.74
CA ILE A 5 -3.06 4.29 -3.65
C ILE A 5 -2.44 3.39 -4.72
N SER A 6 -2.95 2.18 -4.88
CA SER A 6 -2.36 1.16 -5.74
C SER A 6 -3.43 0.40 -6.52
N ASP A 7 -3.10 0.04 -7.75
CA ASP A 7 -3.87 -0.85 -8.62
C ASP A 7 -3.27 -2.27 -8.65
N GLY A 8 -2.39 -2.64 -7.70
CA GLY A 8 -1.99 -4.04 -7.54
C GLY A 8 -0.56 -4.28 -7.10
N ALA A 9 0.15 -5.10 -7.88
CA ALA A 9 1.47 -5.64 -7.54
C ALA A 9 2.60 -4.78 -8.11
N PRO A 10 3.78 -4.74 -7.47
CA PRO A 10 4.92 -4.00 -7.98
C PRO A 10 5.54 -4.77 -9.16
N VAL A 11 5.24 -4.33 -10.39
CA VAL A 11 5.68 -4.99 -11.63
C VAL A 11 6.25 -3.95 -12.59
N ASP A 12 7.40 -4.27 -13.17
CA ASP A 12 8.03 -3.50 -14.25
C ASP A 12 8.87 -4.44 -15.12
N ASP A 13 8.62 -4.43 -16.43
CA ASP A 13 9.24 -5.37 -17.38
C ASP A 13 10.75 -5.20 -17.46
N SER A 14 11.22 -3.95 -17.44
CA SER A 14 12.66 -3.66 -17.51
C SER A 14 13.39 -4.22 -16.30
N THR A 15 12.80 -4.05 -15.11
CA THR A 15 13.32 -4.58 -13.85
C THR A 15 13.30 -6.11 -13.85
N LEU A 16 12.22 -6.73 -14.31
CA LEU A 16 12.11 -8.20 -14.41
C LEU A 16 13.13 -8.80 -15.38
N SER A 17 13.48 -8.10 -16.45
CA SER A 17 14.39 -8.61 -17.48
C SER A 17 15.87 -8.71 -17.04
N VAL A 18 16.28 -7.90 -16.05
CA VAL A 18 17.69 -7.81 -15.61
C VAL A 18 17.91 -8.20 -14.15
N ASN A 19 16.85 -8.54 -13.40
CA ASN A 19 16.93 -8.94 -11.99
C ASN A 19 16.34 -10.33 -11.74
N SER A 20 16.59 -10.87 -10.55
CA SER A 20 15.92 -12.08 -10.09
C SER A 20 14.40 -11.89 -10.02
N ALA A 21 13.66 -12.95 -10.32
CA ALA A 21 12.21 -12.97 -10.16
C ALA A 21 11.79 -12.50 -8.75
N GLY A 22 10.75 -11.67 -8.68
CA GLY A 22 10.24 -11.14 -7.42
C GLY A 22 11.08 -10.03 -6.78
N TYR A 23 12.08 -9.47 -7.47
CA TYR A 23 12.92 -8.38 -6.95
C TYR A 23 12.10 -7.21 -6.38
N LEU A 24 11.12 -6.71 -7.14
CA LEU A 24 10.27 -5.60 -6.73
C LEU A 24 9.33 -5.97 -5.58
N GLU A 25 8.80 -7.19 -5.57
CA GLU A 25 7.96 -7.66 -4.47
C GLU A 25 8.77 -7.78 -3.17
N ALA A 26 9.95 -8.38 -3.22
CA ALA A 26 10.84 -8.51 -2.08
C ALA A 26 11.26 -7.13 -1.55
N HIS A 27 11.57 -6.20 -2.45
CA HIS A 27 11.88 -4.82 -2.09
C HIS A 27 10.69 -4.12 -1.42
N LEU A 28 9.49 -4.23 -2.01
CA LEU A 28 8.26 -3.64 -1.46
C LEU A 28 8.00 -4.16 -0.04
N ARG A 29 8.07 -5.48 0.17
CA ARG A 29 7.89 -6.09 1.50
C ARG A 29 8.88 -5.56 2.51
N LYS A 30 10.16 -5.43 2.13
CA LYS A 30 11.21 -4.91 3.01
C LYS A 30 10.96 -3.45 3.41
N VAL A 31 10.53 -2.61 2.47
CA VAL A 31 10.22 -1.20 2.74
C VAL A 31 9.00 -1.08 3.65
N ILE A 32 7.92 -1.80 3.36
CA ILE A 32 6.72 -1.80 4.21
C ILE A 32 7.07 -2.26 5.63
N GLU A 33 7.80 -3.37 5.77
CA GLU A 33 8.21 -3.89 7.07
C GLU A 33 9.05 -2.88 7.86
N TRP A 34 9.98 -2.19 7.18
CA TRP A 34 10.78 -1.14 7.81
C TRP A 34 9.90 0.03 8.28
N ILE A 35 8.95 0.47 7.45
CA ILE A 35 8.02 1.54 7.83
C ILE A 35 7.19 1.12 9.03
N GLU A 36 6.58 -0.06 9.00
CA GLU A 36 5.67 -0.54 10.05
C GLU A 36 6.36 -0.85 11.37
N LYS A 37 7.65 -1.25 11.35
CA LYS A 37 8.38 -1.67 12.56
C LYS A 37 9.32 -0.61 13.14
N VAL A 38 9.84 0.29 12.31
CA VAL A 38 10.95 1.18 12.70
C VAL A 38 10.58 2.64 12.51
N SER A 39 9.87 2.98 11.43
CA SER A 39 9.53 4.37 11.13
C SER A 39 8.41 4.88 12.04
N PRO A 40 8.42 6.16 12.44
CA PRO A 40 7.26 6.80 13.08
C PRO A 40 6.11 7.04 12.10
N VAL A 41 6.28 6.71 10.82
CA VAL A 41 5.27 6.90 9.78
C VAL A 41 4.17 5.84 9.92
N GLN A 42 2.95 6.29 10.22
CA GLN A 42 1.75 5.48 10.05
C GLN A 42 1.48 5.24 8.55
N LEU A 43 1.45 3.97 8.15
CA LEU A 43 1.24 3.52 6.77
C LEU A 43 -0.18 2.96 6.60
N VAL A 44 -0.85 3.37 5.53
CA VAL A 44 -2.16 2.85 5.09
C VAL A 44 -2.19 2.71 3.57
N ALA A 45 -2.92 1.73 3.03
CA ALA A 45 -3.07 1.55 1.60
C ALA A 45 -4.53 1.45 1.14
N ILE A 46 -4.81 2.00 -0.03
CA ILE A 46 -6.08 1.88 -0.76
C ILE A 46 -5.78 1.15 -2.06
N GLY A 47 -6.31 -0.06 -2.19
CA GLY A 47 -6.29 -0.84 -3.42
C GLY A 47 -7.50 -0.49 -4.30
N ILE A 48 -7.28 -0.09 -5.56
CA ILE A 48 -8.37 0.15 -6.51
C ILE A 48 -8.50 -1.08 -7.40
N GLY A 49 -9.61 -1.80 -7.31
CA GLY A 49 -9.87 -3.03 -8.07
C GLY A 49 -8.97 -4.22 -7.69
N HIS A 50 -8.05 -4.04 -6.74
CA HIS A 50 -7.02 -5.00 -6.40
C HIS A 50 -6.80 -5.11 -4.89
N ASP A 51 -6.73 -6.35 -4.39
CA ASP A 51 -6.43 -6.62 -2.99
C ASP A 51 -4.94 -6.37 -2.68
N VAL A 52 -4.70 -5.38 -1.81
CA VAL A 52 -3.36 -4.97 -1.35
C VAL A 52 -3.07 -5.38 0.09
N THR A 53 -4.00 -6.08 0.76
CA THR A 53 -3.82 -6.55 2.16
C THR A 53 -2.68 -7.56 2.30
N ARG A 54 -2.30 -8.22 1.20
CA ARG A 54 -1.10 -9.09 1.12
C ARG A 54 0.23 -8.38 1.35
N TYR A 55 0.25 -7.05 1.26
CA TYR A 55 1.45 -6.23 1.44
C TYR A 55 1.34 -5.33 2.67
N TYR A 56 0.20 -4.67 2.86
CA TYR A 56 0.02 -3.64 3.89
C TYR A 56 -0.86 -4.14 5.02
N LYS A 57 -0.43 -3.95 6.27
CA LYS A 57 -1.23 -4.35 7.44
C LYS A 57 -2.53 -3.56 7.58
N ARG A 58 -2.51 -2.27 7.24
CA ARG A 58 -3.68 -1.38 7.20
C ARG A 58 -4.00 -1.10 5.74
N ALA A 59 -5.05 -1.73 5.24
CA ALA A 59 -5.46 -1.61 3.85
C ALA A 59 -6.97 -1.72 3.67
N VAL A 60 -7.48 -1.00 2.68
CA VAL A 60 -8.86 -1.08 2.19
C VAL A 60 -8.86 -1.26 0.68
N THR A 61 -9.82 -1.99 0.14
CA THR A 61 -9.99 -2.16 -1.31
C THR A 61 -11.29 -1.50 -1.74
N ILE A 62 -11.21 -0.62 -2.73
CA ILE A 62 -12.36 0.00 -3.40
C ILE A 62 -12.50 -0.61 -4.79
N MET A 63 -13.73 -0.62 -5.31
CA MET A 63 -13.98 -1.16 -6.66
C MET A 63 -13.75 -0.10 -7.74
N ASP A 64 -14.01 1.17 -7.42
CA ASP A 64 -13.92 2.27 -8.38
C ASP A 64 -13.33 3.54 -7.76
N VAL A 65 -12.75 4.40 -8.60
CA VAL A 65 -12.06 5.64 -8.24
C VAL A 65 -13.03 6.67 -7.64
N GLU A 66 -14.31 6.65 -7.97
CA GLU A 66 -15.30 7.57 -7.36
C GLU A 66 -15.42 7.35 -5.84
N GLN A 67 -15.12 6.14 -5.35
CA GLN A 67 -15.13 5.83 -3.91
C GLN A 67 -13.89 6.38 -3.20
N LEU A 68 -12.81 6.70 -3.94
CA LEU A 68 -11.51 7.08 -3.39
C LEU A 68 -11.61 8.29 -2.45
N GLY A 69 -12.37 9.31 -2.82
CA GLY A 69 -12.50 10.53 -2.01
C GLY A 69 -13.07 10.26 -0.62
N GLY A 70 -14.16 9.48 -0.54
CA GLY A 70 -14.76 9.10 0.74
C GLY A 70 -13.82 8.22 1.57
N THR A 71 -13.21 7.22 0.94
CA THR A 71 -12.30 6.29 1.61
C THR A 71 -11.04 6.99 2.14
N ILE A 72 -10.50 7.99 1.44
CA ILE A 72 -9.37 8.79 1.96
C ILE A 72 -9.76 9.47 3.28
N ILE A 73 -10.94 10.08 3.34
CA ILE A 73 -11.42 10.80 4.53
C ILE A 73 -11.63 9.82 5.69
N GLU A 74 -12.28 8.68 5.44
CA GLU A 74 -12.50 7.62 6.43
C GLU A 74 -11.16 7.08 6.98
N GLN A 75 -10.23 6.71 6.10
CA GLN A 75 -8.92 6.21 6.53
C GLN A 75 -8.09 7.25 7.29
N LEU A 76 -8.20 8.53 6.93
CA LEU A 76 -7.56 9.59 7.70
C LEU A 76 -8.21 9.74 9.08
N ALA A 77 -9.55 9.74 9.16
CA ALA A 77 -10.26 9.82 10.44
C ALA A 77 -9.86 8.67 11.37
N ASP A 78 -9.87 7.42 10.87
CA ASP A 78 -9.45 6.24 11.63
C ASP A 78 -8.04 6.39 12.21
N LEU A 79 -7.11 6.98 11.44
CA LEU A 79 -5.73 7.17 11.89
C LEU A 79 -5.59 8.19 13.03
N PHE A 80 -6.46 9.21 13.07
CA PHE A 80 -6.48 10.22 14.13
C PHE A 80 -7.27 9.78 15.37
N GLU A 81 -8.16 8.79 15.26
CA GLU A 81 -8.84 8.19 16.42
C GLU A 81 -7.94 7.25 17.23
N VAL A 82 -6.80 6.81 16.68
CA VAL A 82 -5.83 5.92 17.37
C VAL A 82 -4.81 6.72 18.22
N GLU A 83 -5.13 7.96 18.58
CA GLU A 83 -4.31 8.82 19.46
C GLU A 83 -4.80 8.84 20.92
#